data_AF-A0A1W1BKY9-F1
#
_entry.id   AF-A0A1W1BKY9-F1
#
_cell.length_a   1.000
_cell.length_b   1.000
_cell.length_c   1.000
_cell.angle_alpha   90.00
_cell.angle_beta   90.00
_cell.angle_gamma   90.00
#
_symmetry.space_group_name_H-M   'P 1'
#
loop_
_entity.id
_entity.type
_entity.pdbx_description
1 polymer ?
#
loop_
_entity_poly.entity_id
_entity_poly.type
_entity_poly.pdbx_seq_one_letter_code
_entity_poly.pdbx_strand_id
1 'polypeptide(L)'
;MSQKYNHSREWIQEKIHNYTFEIKSRKPREVSLVIDATFFGKRGDKFGLIAAKDVELKEIVAYNFIESETKEIYLDLITQIYAKGFQIKGVVLDGKPGIFSLFKETPIQMCHFHMKAIISRKLTKNPKLQPSIELKRIASHLGSISACRFEYMLSSWFKRHKEFLDEKITDESKRGWHYKHKRLRSAYRSLIHFLPYLFTYQKAPHLNLPTTTNLLDGGCFSPLKDLLKVHRGVSKKMKRKMIVYFLENR
;
A
#
# COMPACT_ATOMS: atom_id res chain seq x y z
N MET A 1 40.25 6.67 4.94
CA MET A 1 39.46 7.88 5.23
C MET A 1 40.14 8.79 6.24
N SER A 2 40.65 8.30 7.38
CA SER A 2 41.38 9.14 8.35
C SER A 2 42.66 9.79 7.76
N GLN A 3 43.47 9.06 6.99
CA GLN A 3 44.67 9.63 6.33
C GLN A 3 44.39 10.65 5.21
N LYS A 4 43.18 10.69 4.65
CA LYS A 4 42.85 11.57 3.49
C LYS A 4 42.09 12.83 3.90
N TYR A 5 41.35 12.79 5.01
CA TYR A 5 40.48 13.88 5.47
C TYR A 5 40.75 14.30 6.93
N ASN A 6 41.75 13.73 7.60
CA ASN A 6 42.15 14.06 8.98
C ASN A 6 41.03 13.99 10.03
N HIS A 7 39.97 13.23 9.76
CA HIS A 7 38.86 13.03 10.68
C HIS A 7 38.80 11.57 11.12
N SER A 8 38.69 11.37 12.43
CA SER A 8 38.44 10.04 13.01
C SER A 8 37.01 9.58 12.72
N ARG A 9 36.77 8.29 12.87
CA ARG A 9 35.42 7.72 12.70
C ARG A 9 34.47 8.29 13.75
N GLU A 10 34.96 8.48 14.96
CA GLU A 10 34.26 9.02 16.12
C GLU A 10 33.82 10.46 15.85
N TRP A 11 34.72 11.29 15.30
CA TRP A 11 34.42 12.67 14.91
C TRP A 11 33.31 12.73 13.85
N ILE A 12 33.38 11.87 12.82
CA ILE A 12 32.34 11.81 11.78
C ILE A 12 31.00 11.40 12.38
N GLN A 13 31.00 10.40 13.27
CA GLN A 13 29.78 9.96 13.95
C GLN A 13 29.20 11.08 14.80
N GLU A 14 30.01 11.80 15.57
CA GLU A 14 29.58 12.92 16.39
C GLU A 14 28.93 14.02 15.55
N LYS A 15 29.58 14.42 14.44
CA LYS A 15 29.00 15.40 13.50
C LYS A 15 27.66 14.95 12.96
N ILE A 16 27.54 13.69 12.55
CA ILE A 16 26.27 13.15 12.07
C ILE A 16 25.21 13.12 13.17
N HIS A 17 25.56 12.78 14.42
CA HIS A 17 24.61 12.73 15.53
C HIS A 17 24.13 14.12 15.94
N ASN A 18 24.98 15.14 15.85
CA ASN A 18 24.67 16.52 16.21
C ASN A 18 24.02 17.33 15.07
N TYR A 19 24.13 16.87 13.82
CA TYR A 19 23.54 17.55 12.67
C TYR A 19 22.01 17.65 12.78
N THR A 20 21.46 18.86 12.79
CA THR A 20 20.01 19.08 12.67
C THR A 20 19.69 19.50 11.24
N PHE A 21 18.58 19.01 10.70
CA PHE A 21 18.07 19.42 9.40
C PHE A 21 16.76 20.17 9.59
N GLU A 22 16.46 21.08 8.67
CA GLU A 22 15.20 21.81 8.66
C GLU A 22 14.08 20.93 8.12
N ILE A 23 12.94 20.96 8.80
CA ILE A 23 11.71 20.33 8.31
C ILE A 23 11.05 21.33 7.37
N LYS A 24 10.89 20.94 6.10
CA LYS A 24 10.33 21.84 5.09
C LYS A 24 8.84 22.08 5.37
N SER A 25 8.47 23.35 5.53
CA SER A 25 7.08 23.75 5.53
C SER A 25 6.53 23.67 4.10
N ARG A 26 5.38 23.00 3.95
CA ARG A 26 4.74 22.78 2.64
C ARG A 26 3.46 23.60 2.61
N LYS A 27 3.18 24.22 1.46
CA LYS A 27 2.02 25.11 1.31
C LYS A 27 0.72 24.30 1.38
N PRO A 28 -0.21 24.64 2.28
CA PRO A 28 -1.51 24.00 2.37
C PRO A 28 -2.28 24.11 1.04
N ARG A 29 -2.86 22.99 0.58
CA ARG A 29 -3.66 22.91 -0.65
C ARG A 29 -4.49 21.64 -0.70
N GLU A 30 -5.35 21.52 -1.70
CA GLU A 30 -6.02 20.27 -2.04
C GLU A 30 -5.06 19.28 -2.70
N VAL A 31 -4.99 18.06 -2.17
CA VAL A 31 -4.04 17.03 -2.59
C VAL A 31 -4.70 15.68 -2.84
N SER A 32 -4.25 15.02 -3.90
CA SER A 32 -4.49 13.59 -4.10
C SER A 32 -3.32 12.84 -3.48
N LEU A 33 -3.60 11.89 -2.59
CA LEU A 33 -2.56 11.22 -1.80
C LEU A 33 -2.41 9.76 -2.16
N VAL A 34 -1.18 9.27 -2.12
CA VAL A 34 -0.86 7.86 -1.99
C VAL A 34 -0.49 7.61 -0.54
N ILE A 35 -1.17 6.69 0.14
CA ILE A 35 -0.83 6.30 1.50
C ILE A 35 -0.46 4.82 1.51
N ASP A 36 0.74 4.53 1.98
CA ASP A 36 1.26 3.18 2.06
C ASP A 36 2.21 3.05 3.26
N ALA A 37 2.39 1.83 3.72
CA ALA A 37 3.21 1.50 4.87
C ALA A 37 4.32 0.52 4.48
N THR A 38 5.51 0.72 5.05
CA THR A 38 6.64 -0.19 4.88
C THR A 38 7.28 -0.52 6.21
N PHE A 39 7.81 -1.73 6.33
CA PHE A 39 8.57 -2.16 7.50
C PHE A 39 10.05 -2.36 7.15
N PHE A 40 10.93 -1.98 8.06
CA PHE A 40 12.38 -2.09 7.95
C PHE A 40 12.89 -3.08 9.02
N GLY A 41 13.50 -4.19 8.58
CA GLY A 41 14.08 -5.18 9.47
C GLY A 41 13.35 -6.54 9.44
N LYS A 42 13.68 -7.41 10.39
CA LYS A 42 13.00 -8.71 10.56
C LYS A 42 11.66 -8.48 11.29
N ARG A 43 10.71 -9.43 11.18
CA ARG A 43 9.36 -9.33 11.78
C ARG A 43 9.33 -8.95 13.28
N GLY A 44 10.42 -9.16 14.03
CA GLY A 44 10.52 -8.81 15.46
C GLY A 44 10.93 -7.37 15.76
N ASP A 45 11.48 -6.63 14.80
CA ASP A 45 12.09 -5.31 15.07
C ASP A 45 11.05 -4.18 15.24
N LYS A 46 9.78 -4.45 14.89
CA LYS A 46 8.64 -3.54 15.03
C LYS A 46 9.00 -2.10 14.63
N PHE A 47 9.57 -1.96 13.43
CA PHE A 47 10.03 -0.68 12.93
C PHE A 47 9.57 -0.50 11.49
N GLY A 48 8.59 0.36 11.31
CA GLY A 48 8.04 0.73 10.01
C GLY A 48 7.77 2.22 9.92
N LEU A 49 7.31 2.61 8.75
CA LEU A 49 6.94 3.96 8.38
C LEU A 49 5.65 3.87 7.57
N ILE A 50 4.65 4.62 7.99
CA ILE A 50 3.53 4.99 7.14
C ILE A 50 3.80 6.37 6.58
N ALA A 51 3.54 6.58 5.29
CA ALA A 51 3.73 7.87 4.64
C ALA A 51 2.55 8.20 3.74
N ALA A 52 2.20 9.48 3.69
CA ALA A 52 1.27 10.07 2.73
C ALA A 52 2.07 10.94 1.77
N LYS A 53 2.02 10.58 0.48
CA LYS A 53 2.74 11.27 -0.58
C LYS A 53 1.77 11.91 -1.56
N ASP A 54 2.01 13.16 -1.88
CA ASP A 54 1.27 13.89 -2.88
C ASP A 54 1.52 13.30 -4.27
N VAL A 55 0.44 13.04 -5.00
CA VAL A 55 0.47 12.54 -6.36
C VAL A 55 1.00 13.58 -7.33
N GLU A 56 0.75 14.86 -7.12
CA GLU A 56 1.08 15.90 -8.10
C GLU A 56 2.51 16.41 -7.90
N LEU A 57 2.83 16.99 -6.74
CA LEU A 57 4.16 17.53 -6.46
C LEU A 57 5.19 16.46 -6.07
N LYS A 58 4.75 15.20 -5.87
CA LYS A 58 5.60 14.08 -5.45
C LYS A 58 6.28 14.29 -4.08
N GLU A 59 5.77 15.21 -3.27
CA GLU A 59 6.28 15.50 -1.94
C GLU A 59 5.64 14.63 -0.86
N ILE A 60 6.36 14.37 0.22
CA ILE A 60 5.80 13.70 1.41
C ILE A 60 5.04 14.72 2.24
N VAL A 61 3.73 14.54 2.40
CA VAL A 61 2.87 15.48 3.14
C VAL A 61 2.90 15.18 4.64
N ALA A 62 2.83 13.90 5.00
CA ALA A 62 2.89 13.44 6.39
C ALA A 62 3.46 12.01 6.46
N TYR A 63 4.03 11.66 7.61
CA TYR A 63 4.53 10.32 7.88
C TYR A 63 4.59 10.06 9.39
N ASN A 64 4.43 8.80 9.78
CA ASN A 64 4.58 8.36 11.16
C ASN A 64 5.45 7.10 11.21
N PHE A 65 6.29 6.99 12.24
CA PHE A 65 6.96 5.73 12.55
C PHE A 65 6.00 4.79 13.26
N ILE A 66 5.95 3.55 12.80
CA ILE A 66 4.94 2.58 13.24
C ILE A 66 5.60 1.26 13.67
N GLU A 67 4.95 0.55 14.57
CA GLU A 67 5.38 -0.78 15.03
C GLU A 67 4.51 -1.90 14.44
N SER A 68 3.24 -1.56 14.24
CA SER A 68 2.21 -2.35 13.58
C SER A 68 1.38 -1.40 12.73
N GLU A 69 0.54 -1.97 11.87
CA GLU A 69 -0.33 -1.16 11.01
C GLU A 69 -1.76 -1.30 11.51
N THR A 70 -2.25 -0.27 12.20
CA THR A 70 -3.57 -0.23 12.85
C THR A 70 -4.41 0.91 12.30
N LYS A 71 -5.72 0.91 12.57
CA LYS A 71 -6.63 1.94 12.06
C LYS A 71 -6.35 3.31 12.69
N GLU A 72 -5.95 3.32 13.96
CA GLU A 72 -5.63 4.51 14.75
C GLU A 72 -4.45 5.27 14.13
N ILE A 73 -3.42 4.55 13.67
CA ILE A 73 -2.26 5.13 12.99
C ILE A 73 -2.66 5.89 11.70
N TYR A 74 -3.62 5.36 10.94
CA TYR A 74 -4.14 6.05 9.77
C TYR A 74 -4.93 7.29 10.17
N LEU A 75 -5.73 7.22 11.23
CA LEU A 75 -6.48 8.37 11.75
C LEU A 75 -5.53 9.49 12.21
N ASP A 76 -4.46 9.14 12.91
CA ASP A 76 -3.43 10.09 13.34
C ASP A 76 -2.76 10.76 12.13
N LEU A 77 -2.41 9.97 11.11
CA LEU A 77 -1.82 10.48 9.88
C LEU A 77 -2.78 11.45 9.16
N ILE A 78 -4.06 11.10 9.05
CA ILE A 78 -5.10 11.95 8.44
C ILE A 78 -5.26 13.25 9.24
N THR A 79 -5.29 13.16 10.57
CA THR A 79 -5.40 14.32 11.46
C THR A 79 -4.22 15.27 11.28
N GLN A 80 -2.99 14.74 11.15
CA GLN A 80 -1.81 15.55 10.87
C GLN A 80 -1.87 16.25 9.51
N ILE A 81 -2.41 15.59 8.49
CA ILE A 81 -2.57 16.18 7.16
C ILE A 81 -3.52 17.39 7.24
N TYR A 82 -4.68 17.23 7.89
CA TYR A 82 -5.63 18.32 8.08
C TYR A 82 -5.09 19.43 8.98
N ALA A 83 -4.36 19.09 10.05
CA ALA A 83 -3.73 20.08 10.93
C ALA A 83 -2.67 20.93 10.22
N LYS A 84 -2.01 20.37 9.19
CA LYS A 84 -1.11 21.11 8.29
C LYS A 84 -1.87 21.95 7.24
N GLY A 85 -3.20 21.96 7.26
CA GLY A 85 -4.07 22.72 6.35
C GLY A 85 -4.31 22.06 4.99
N PHE A 86 -3.86 20.83 4.76
CA PHE A 86 -4.13 20.13 3.51
C PHE A 86 -5.55 19.56 3.48
N GLN A 87 -6.16 19.56 2.29
CA GLN A 87 -7.46 18.93 2.05
C GLN A 87 -7.29 17.71 1.14
N ILE A 88 -7.89 16.58 1.50
CA ILE A 88 -7.72 15.33 0.74
C ILE A 88 -8.87 15.21 -0.28
N LYS A 89 -8.57 15.39 -1.56
CA LYS A 89 -9.56 15.26 -2.65
C LYS A 89 -9.66 13.83 -3.22
N GLY A 90 -8.66 13.00 -2.98
CA GLY A 90 -8.63 11.62 -3.45
C GLY A 90 -7.47 10.86 -2.82
N VAL A 91 -7.63 9.54 -2.66
CA VAL A 91 -6.61 8.72 -1.99
C VAL A 91 -6.39 7.38 -2.68
N VAL A 92 -5.14 6.94 -2.75
CA VAL A 92 -4.74 5.59 -3.20
C VAL A 92 -4.27 4.80 -1.98
N LEU A 93 -4.89 3.64 -1.73
CA LEU A 93 -4.65 2.81 -0.54
C LEU A 93 -4.34 1.35 -0.91
N ASP A 94 -3.66 0.66 0.01
CA ASP A 94 -3.68 -0.81 0.05
C ASP A 94 -5.05 -1.34 0.50
N GLY A 95 -5.41 -2.55 0.08
CA GLY A 95 -6.73 -3.16 0.23
C GLY A 95 -7.02 -3.72 1.61
N LYS A 96 -6.78 -2.93 2.65
CA LYS A 96 -7.19 -3.26 4.01
C LYS A 96 -8.58 -2.69 4.25
N PRO A 97 -9.63 -3.54 4.36
CA PRO A 97 -11.02 -3.08 4.40
C PRO A 97 -11.33 -2.07 5.51
N GLY A 98 -10.70 -2.21 6.68
CA GLY A 98 -10.93 -1.32 7.83
C GLY A 98 -10.52 0.13 7.58
N ILE A 99 -9.56 0.36 6.68
CA ILE A 99 -9.02 1.70 6.38
C ILE A 99 -9.96 2.49 5.49
N PHE A 100 -10.68 1.82 4.59
CA PHE A 100 -11.56 2.48 3.62
C PHE A 100 -12.70 3.22 4.35
N SER A 101 -13.11 2.70 5.52
CA SER A 101 -14.11 3.34 6.37
C SER A 101 -13.71 4.71 6.91
N LEU A 102 -12.43 5.09 6.86
CA LEU A 102 -11.92 6.40 7.28
C LEU A 102 -12.12 7.49 6.20
N PHE A 103 -12.38 7.09 4.95
CA PHE A 103 -12.41 7.97 3.78
C PHE A 103 -13.79 7.95 3.10
N LYS A 104 -14.88 7.90 3.87
CA LYS A 104 -16.25 7.68 3.32
C LYS A 104 -16.65 8.69 2.24
N GLU A 105 -16.22 9.93 2.37
CA GLU A 105 -16.57 11.03 1.46
C GLU A 105 -15.48 11.29 0.39
N THR A 106 -14.31 10.66 0.55
CA THR A 106 -13.18 10.85 -0.34
C THR A 106 -13.13 9.74 -1.38
N PRO A 107 -12.98 10.05 -2.68
CA PRO A 107 -12.74 9.04 -3.71
C PRO A 107 -11.50 8.17 -3.40
N ILE A 108 -11.72 6.87 -3.22
CA ILE A 108 -10.67 5.89 -2.92
C ILE A 108 -10.33 5.09 -4.17
N GLN A 109 -9.05 5.05 -4.52
CA GLN A 109 -8.48 4.12 -5.48
C GLN A 109 -7.77 2.97 -4.75
N MET A 110 -8.26 1.75 -4.95
CA MET A 110 -7.60 0.54 -4.48
C MET A 110 -6.39 0.24 -5.37
N CYS A 111 -5.22 0.05 -4.76
CA CYS A 111 -3.99 -0.27 -5.47
C CYS A 111 -4.12 -1.58 -6.26
N HIS A 112 -3.94 -1.52 -7.59
CA HIS A 112 -4.04 -2.68 -8.47
C HIS A 112 -2.96 -3.72 -8.22
N PHE A 113 -1.76 -3.31 -7.81
CA PHE A 113 -0.68 -4.23 -7.45
C PHE A 113 -1.09 -5.10 -6.26
N HIS A 114 -1.58 -4.45 -5.20
CA HIS A 114 -2.06 -5.15 -4.01
C HIS A 114 -3.29 -6.02 -4.29
N MET A 115 -4.21 -5.56 -5.16
CA MET A 115 -5.34 -6.39 -5.60
C MET A 115 -4.86 -7.65 -6.32
N LYS A 116 -3.92 -7.52 -7.27
CA LYS A 116 -3.31 -8.66 -7.98
C LYS A 116 -2.55 -9.59 -7.02
N ALA A 117 -1.91 -9.04 -5.99
CA ALA A 117 -1.24 -9.81 -4.93
C ALA A 117 -2.24 -10.59 -4.05
N ILE A 118 -3.38 -9.99 -3.68
CA ILE A 118 -4.47 -10.67 -2.96
C ILE A 118 -4.97 -11.88 -3.77
N ILE A 119 -5.21 -11.70 -5.07
CA ILE A 119 -5.68 -12.79 -5.95
C ILE A 119 -4.62 -13.87 -6.10
N SER A 120 -3.36 -13.49 -6.35
CA SER A 120 -2.25 -14.44 -6.49
C SER A 120 -2.02 -15.25 -5.20
N ARG A 121 -2.18 -14.65 -4.02
CA ARG A 121 -2.09 -15.36 -2.74
C ARG A 121 -3.20 -16.40 -2.59
N LYS A 122 -4.43 -16.06 -3.00
CA LYS A 122 -5.58 -16.97 -2.88
C LYS A 122 -5.54 -18.09 -3.92
N LEU A 123 -5.20 -17.79 -5.17
CA LEU A 123 -5.21 -18.74 -6.29
C LEU A 123 -3.87 -19.42 -6.56
N THR A 124 -2.79 -18.99 -5.89
CA THR A 124 -1.38 -19.36 -6.15
C THR A 124 -0.80 -18.76 -7.44
N LYS A 125 0.52 -18.91 -7.62
CA LYS A 125 1.21 -18.41 -8.82
C LYS A 125 0.82 -19.20 -10.08
N ASN A 126 0.62 -20.52 -9.96
CA ASN A 126 0.32 -21.40 -11.07
C ASN A 126 -0.93 -22.25 -10.73
N PRO A 127 -2.15 -21.65 -10.76
CA PRO A 127 -3.38 -22.41 -10.54
C PRO A 127 -3.54 -23.49 -11.63
N LYS A 128 -4.00 -24.69 -11.24
CA LYS A 128 -4.27 -25.79 -12.17
C LYS A 128 -5.73 -25.86 -12.62
N LEU A 129 -6.66 -25.39 -11.78
CA LEU A 129 -8.09 -25.41 -12.07
C LEU A 129 -8.44 -24.33 -13.09
N GLN A 130 -9.16 -24.69 -14.15
CA GLN A 130 -9.59 -23.77 -15.20
C GLN A 130 -10.31 -22.52 -14.67
N PRO A 131 -11.28 -22.62 -13.72
CA PRO A 131 -11.93 -21.44 -13.15
C PRO A 131 -10.93 -20.49 -12.44
N SER A 132 -9.87 -21.05 -11.82
CA SER A 132 -8.84 -20.26 -11.14
C SER A 132 -7.88 -19.58 -12.12
N ILE A 133 -7.53 -20.25 -13.22
CA ILE A 133 -6.71 -19.67 -14.30
C ILE A 133 -7.45 -18.48 -14.91
N GLU A 134 -8.72 -18.66 -15.25
CA GLU A 134 -9.55 -17.60 -15.83
C GLU A 134 -9.72 -16.40 -14.89
N LEU A 135 -10.04 -16.63 -13.62
CA LEU A 135 -10.20 -15.53 -12.65
C LEU A 135 -8.90 -14.75 -12.46
N LYS A 136 -7.76 -15.45 -12.44
CA LYS A 136 -6.44 -14.82 -12.36
C LYS A 136 -6.14 -13.98 -13.61
N ARG A 137 -6.52 -14.46 -14.80
CA ARG A 137 -6.39 -13.72 -16.07
C ARG A 137 -7.24 -12.45 -16.04
N ILE A 138 -8.48 -12.53 -15.57
CA ILE A 138 -9.35 -11.35 -15.38
C ILE A 138 -8.65 -10.33 -14.48
N ALA A 139 -8.16 -10.74 -13.31
CA ALA A 139 -7.44 -9.86 -12.39
C ALA A 139 -6.17 -9.23 -13.00
N SER A 140 -5.48 -9.93 -13.93
CA SER A 140 -4.29 -9.37 -14.60
C SER A 140 -4.61 -8.17 -15.49
N HIS A 141 -5.84 -8.07 -16.02
CA HIS A 141 -6.30 -6.93 -16.83
C HIS A 141 -6.59 -5.66 -16.03
N LEU A 142 -6.51 -5.70 -14.70
CA LEU A 142 -6.58 -4.47 -13.90
C LEU A 142 -5.51 -3.47 -14.35
N GLY A 143 -5.97 -2.27 -14.72
CA GLY A 143 -5.14 -1.17 -15.22
C GLY A 143 -5.01 -1.11 -16.74
N SER A 144 -5.51 -2.11 -17.49
CA SER A 144 -5.41 -2.13 -18.96
C SER A 144 -6.75 -2.14 -19.69
N ILE A 145 -7.88 -2.26 -18.98
CA ILE A 145 -9.22 -2.25 -19.57
C ILE A 145 -10.15 -1.29 -18.83
N SER A 146 -11.29 -0.96 -19.45
CA SER A 146 -12.33 -0.14 -18.83
C SER A 146 -13.05 -0.87 -17.70
N ALA A 147 -13.61 -0.10 -16.76
CA ALA A 147 -14.44 -0.61 -15.66
C ALA A 147 -15.56 -1.53 -16.18
N CYS A 148 -16.33 -1.05 -17.17
CA CYS A 148 -17.44 -1.81 -17.76
C CYS A 148 -16.99 -3.17 -18.33
N ARG A 149 -15.87 -3.20 -19.07
CA ARG A 149 -15.34 -4.46 -19.62
C ARG A 149 -14.89 -5.42 -18.51
N PHE A 150 -14.25 -4.90 -17.46
CA PHE A 150 -13.83 -5.71 -16.33
C PHE A 150 -15.03 -6.32 -15.58
N GLU A 151 -16.05 -5.52 -15.30
CA GLU A 151 -17.29 -5.94 -14.63
C GLU A 151 -18.03 -7.00 -15.46
N TYR A 152 -18.10 -6.81 -16.78
CA TYR A 152 -18.66 -7.81 -17.70
C TYR A 152 -17.88 -9.13 -17.67
N MET A 153 -16.55 -9.08 -17.74
CA MET A 153 -15.71 -10.29 -17.68
C MET A 153 -15.88 -11.03 -16.35
N LEU A 154 -15.90 -10.29 -15.23
CA LEU A 154 -16.05 -10.86 -13.89
C LEU A 154 -17.44 -11.48 -13.67
N SER A 155 -18.50 -10.82 -14.11
CA SER A 155 -19.88 -11.33 -14.03
C SER A 155 -20.10 -12.54 -14.94
N SER A 156 -19.57 -12.51 -16.16
CA SER A 156 -19.62 -13.63 -17.10
C SER A 156 -18.89 -14.86 -16.54
N TRP A 157 -17.71 -14.65 -15.95
CA TRP A 157 -16.97 -15.71 -15.27
C TRP A 157 -17.77 -16.32 -14.12
N PHE A 158 -18.41 -15.49 -13.28
CA PHE A 158 -19.22 -15.98 -12.17
C PHE A 158 -20.40 -16.81 -12.66
N LYS A 159 -21.11 -16.37 -13.71
CA LYS A 159 -22.23 -17.12 -14.31
C LYS A 159 -21.79 -18.51 -14.77
N ARG A 160 -20.66 -18.60 -15.48
CA ARG A 160 -20.13 -19.89 -15.99
C ARG A 160 -19.72 -20.87 -14.90
N HIS A 161 -19.15 -20.36 -13.80
CA HIS A 161 -18.55 -21.19 -12.76
C HIS A 161 -19.38 -21.24 -11.46
N LYS A 162 -20.62 -20.75 -11.47
CA LYS A 162 -21.47 -20.65 -10.28
C LYS A 162 -21.66 -22.01 -9.60
N GLU A 163 -22.09 -23.01 -10.36
CA GLU A 163 -22.31 -24.36 -9.84
C GLU A 163 -21.04 -24.96 -9.23
N PHE A 164 -19.91 -24.82 -9.94
CA PHE A 164 -18.60 -25.23 -9.44
C PHE A 164 -18.24 -24.54 -8.12
N LEU A 165 -18.51 -23.23 -7.98
CA LEU A 165 -18.23 -22.48 -6.74
C LEU A 165 -19.13 -22.89 -5.57
N ASP A 166 -20.34 -23.36 -5.87
CA ASP A 166 -21.35 -23.75 -4.90
C ASP A 166 -21.20 -25.22 -4.45
N GLU A 167 -20.28 -25.98 -5.04
CA GLU A 167 -19.89 -27.32 -4.57
C GLU A 167 -19.50 -27.30 -3.08
N LYS A 168 -20.12 -28.20 -2.30
CA LYS A 168 -19.90 -28.35 -0.85
C LYS A 168 -19.39 -29.75 -0.53
N ILE A 169 -18.59 -29.82 0.52
CA ILE A 169 -18.14 -31.06 1.16
C ILE A 169 -18.70 -31.05 2.57
N THR A 170 -19.32 -32.14 2.99
CA THR A 170 -19.80 -32.34 4.36
C THR A 170 -18.61 -32.48 5.32
N ASP A 171 -18.71 -31.89 6.52
CA ASP A 171 -17.69 -31.98 7.55
C ASP A 171 -18.30 -31.97 8.96
N GLU A 172 -17.49 -32.26 9.97
CA GLU A 172 -17.91 -32.27 11.39
C GLU A 172 -17.96 -30.86 12.01
N SER A 173 -17.87 -29.79 11.20
CA SER A 173 -17.98 -28.44 11.76
C SER A 173 -19.39 -28.18 12.28
N LYS A 174 -19.56 -27.16 13.13
CA LYS A 174 -20.91 -26.72 13.59
C LYS A 174 -21.88 -26.41 12.44
N ARG A 175 -21.35 -26.12 11.24
CA ARG A 175 -22.14 -25.85 10.03
C ARG A 175 -22.47 -27.13 9.25
N GLY A 176 -21.77 -28.23 9.51
CA GLY A 176 -21.92 -29.53 8.85
C GLY A 176 -21.37 -29.62 7.43
N TRP A 177 -20.83 -28.51 6.89
CA TRP A 177 -20.28 -28.47 5.54
C TRP A 177 -19.38 -27.27 5.30
N HIS A 178 -18.58 -27.38 4.25
CA HIS A 178 -17.80 -26.28 3.70
C HIS A 178 -17.72 -26.29 2.18
N TYR A 179 -17.54 -25.11 1.57
CA TYR A 179 -17.34 -25.01 0.12
C TYR A 179 -16.05 -25.73 -0.29
N LYS A 180 -16.11 -26.59 -1.30
CA LYS A 180 -14.95 -27.31 -1.84
C LYS A 180 -13.86 -26.33 -2.32
N HIS A 181 -14.27 -25.25 -2.99
CA HIS A 181 -13.37 -24.26 -3.58
C HIS A 181 -13.24 -22.97 -2.77
N LYS A 182 -13.05 -23.07 -1.43
CA LYS A 182 -12.99 -21.92 -0.50
C LYS A 182 -12.12 -20.77 -1.00
N ARG A 183 -10.89 -21.09 -1.46
CA ARG A 183 -9.89 -20.10 -1.87
C ARG A 183 -10.31 -19.35 -3.14
N LEU A 184 -10.84 -20.06 -4.12
CA LEU A 184 -11.34 -19.47 -5.36
C LEU A 184 -12.54 -18.55 -5.08
N ARG A 185 -13.51 -19.04 -4.30
CA ARG A 185 -14.65 -18.23 -3.87
C ARG A 185 -14.21 -16.98 -3.10
N SER A 186 -13.22 -17.12 -2.23
CA SER A 186 -12.64 -16.00 -1.47
C SER A 186 -11.91 -15.00 -2.39
N ALA A 187 -11.25 -15.46 -3.46
CA ALA A 187 -10.61 -14.59 -4.46
C ALA A 187 -11.65 -13.77 -5.21
N TYR A 188 -12.68 -14.43 -5.75
CA TYR A 188 -13.79 -13.78 -6.44
C TYR A 188 -14.47 -12.73 -5.55
N ARG A 189 -14.81 -13.10 -4.30
CA ARG A 189 -15.41 -12.16 -3.33
C ARG A 189 -14.53 -10.95 -3.03
N SER A 190 -13.20 -11.08 -3.13
CA SER A 190 -12.30 -9.95 -2.92
C SER A 190 -12.41 -8.95 -4.08
N LEU A 191 -12.47 -9.43 -5.32
CA LEU A 191 -12.69 -8.58 -6.48
C LEU A 191 -14.02 -7.84 -6.40
N ILE A 192 -15.10 -8.56 -6.05
CA ILE A 192 -16.43 -7.95 -5.87
C ILE A 192 -16.42 -6.90 -4.76
N HIS A 193 -15.81 -7.21 -3.62
CA HIS A 193 -15.73 -6.28 -2.49
C HIS A 193 -14.97 -4.99 -2.83
N PHE A 194 -13.86 -5.10 -3.59
CA PHE A 194 -13.07 -3.94 -3.97
C PHE A 194 -13.52 -3.26 -5.26
N LEU A 195 -14.46 -3.86 -6.00
CA LEU A 195 -14.92 -3.38 -7.31
C LEU A 195 -15.27 -1.88 -7.35
N PRO A 196 -15.99 -1.32 -6.34
CA PRO A 196 -16.30 0.11 -6.33
C PRO A 196 -15.05 1.02 -6.36
N TYR A 197 -13.93 0.54 -5.83
CA TYR A 197 -12.68 1.29 -5.63
C TYR A 197 -11.61 0.96 -6.67
N LEU A 198 -11.81 -0.03 -7.55
CA LEU A 198 -10.78 -0.44 -8.51
C LEU A 198 -10.64 0.52 -9.69
N PHE A 199 -11.67 1.28 -10.03
CA PHE A 199 -11.71 2.12 -11.23
C PHE A 199 -11.97 3.60 -10.94
N THR A 200 -11.72 4.05 -9.72
CA THR A 200 -11.88 5.46 -9.33
C THR A 200 -11.04 6.39 -10.21
N TYR A 201 -9.83 5.97 -10.60
CA TYR A 201 -8.99 6.71 -11.56
C TYR A 201 -9.65 6.94 -12.94
N GLN A 202 -10.52 6.03 -13.41
CA GLN A 202 -11.28 6.20 -14.65
C GLN A 202 -12.55 7.03 -14.43
N LYS A 203 -13.20 6.88 -13.28
CA LYS A 203 -14.46 7.57 -12.95
C LYS A 203 -14.25 9.04 -12.57
N ALA A 204 -13.10 9.37 -11.98
CA ALA A 204 -12.72 10.71 -11.55
C ALA A 204 -11.33 11.09 -12.08
N PRO A 205 -11.16 11.25 -13.41
CA PRO A 205 -9.85 11.51 -14.02
C PRO A 205 -9.24 12.85 -13.58
N HIS A 206 -10.07 13.84 -13.23
CA HIS A 206 -9.62 15.14 -12.72
C HIS A 206 -8.82 15.05 -11.39
N LEU A 207 -8.91 13.94 -10.66
CA LEU A 207 -8.14 13.71 -9.44
C LEU A 207 -6.72 13.17 -9.70
N ASN A 208 -6.41 12.78 -10.94
CA ASN A 208 -5.12 12.22 -11.36
C ASN A 208 -4.63 11.03 -10.51
N LEU A 209 -5.56 10.23 -9.94
CA LEU A 209 -5.19 9.13 -9.05
C LEU A 209 -4.43 8.03 -9.81
N PRO A 210 -3.22 7.64 -9.36
CA PRO A 210 -2.52 6.52 -9.98
C PRO A 210 -3.21 5.20 -9.62
N THR A 211 -3.06 4.20 -10.48
CA THR A 211 -3.61 2.85 -10.25
C THR A 211 -2.88 2.07 -9.14
N THR A 212 -1.68 2.50 -8.76
CA THR A 212 -0.82 1.81 -7.79
C THR A 212 -0.17 2.77 -6.79
N THR A 213 0.31 2.22 -5.68
CA THR A 213 1.09 2.94 -4.67
C THR A 213 2.58 3.06 -5.02
N ASN A 214 2.95 2.83 -6.30
CA ASN A 214 4.36 2.78 -6.73
C ASN A 214 5.14 4.09 -6.47
N LEU A 215 4.45 5.24 -6.38
CA LEU A 215 5.07 6.51 -5.99
C LEU A 215 5.74 6.42 -4.60
N LEU A 216 5.17 5.61 -3.70
CA LEU A 216 5.72 5.30 -2.40
C LEU A 216 6.56 4.02 -2.44
N ASP A 217 6.06 2.90 -2.93
CA ASP A 217 6.79 1.63 -2.83
C ASP A 217 8.12 1.65 -3.59
N GLY A 218 8.08 1.78 -4.93
CA GLY A 218 9.28 1.92 -5.75
C GLY A 218 9.93 3.29 -5.62
N GLY A 219 9.11 4.34 -5.57
CA GLY A 219 9.55 5.73 -5.61
C GLY A 219 10.01 6.31 -4.28
N CYS A 220 9.82 5.65 -3.14
CA CYS A 220 10.25 6.14 -1.83
C CYS A 220 10.89 5.04 -0.98
N PHE A 221 10.16 3.93 -0.78
CA PHE A 221 10.51 2.89 0.17
C PHE A 221 11.66 2.01 -0.30
N SER A 222 11.74 1.67 -1.58
CA SER A 222 12.85 0.87 -2.12
C SER A 222 14.22 1.55 -1.92
N PRO A 223 14.44 2.81 -2.34
CA PRO A 223 15.69 3.53 -2.06
C PRO A 223 15.99 3.66 -0.56
N LEU A 224 14.95 3.85 0.26
CA LEU A 224 15.10 3.97 1.70
C LEU A 224 15.52 2.62 2.34
N LYS A 225 14.96 1.50 1.86
CA LYS A 225 15.38 0.16 2.27
C LYS A 225 16.83 -0.10 1.87
N ASP A 226 17.25 0.32 0.68
CA ASP A 226 18.63 0.16 0.22
C ASP A 226 19.60 0.98 1.07
N LEU A 227 19.27 2.24 1.37
CA LEU A 227 20.04 3.08 2.29
C LEU A 227 20.21 2.39 3.65
N LEU A 228 19.12 1.93 4.27
CA LEU A 228 19.18 1.25 5.57
C LEU A 228 19.89 -0.11 5.51
N LYS A 229 19.87 -0.78 4.36
CA LYS A 229 20.55 -2.05 4.13
C LYS A 229 22.07 -1.87 4.11
N VAL A 230 22.58 -0.76 3.56
CA VAL A 230 24.00 -0.40 3.63
C VAL A 230 24.40 -0.11 5.08
N HIS A 231 23.50 0.47 5.87
CA HIS A 231 23.73 0.88 7.26
C HIS A 231 23.09 -0.06 8.29
N ARG A 232 23.12 -1.38 8.07
CA ARG A 232 22.44 -2.38 8.93
C ARG A 232 22.79 -2.27 10.43
N GLY A 233 24.05 -1.95 10.75
CA GLY A 233 24.58 -1.89 12.11
C GLY A 233 24.29 -0.61 12.90
N VAL A 234 23.56 0.37 12.32
CA VAL A 234 23.26 1.62 13.03
C VAL A 234 22.05 1.48 13.97
N SER A 235 22.03 2.28 15.04
CA SER A 235 20.97 2.26 16.06
C SER A 235 19.61 2.67 15.49
N LYS A 236 18.50 2.27 16.14
CA LYS A 236 17.13 2.66 15.73
C LYS A 236 16.96 4.19 15.70
N LYS A 237 17.58 4.91 16.63
CA LYS A 237 17.61 6.39 16.68
C LYS A 237 18.26 6.97 15.41
N MET A 238 19.41 6.42 15.02
CA MET A 238 20.12 6.86 13.81
C MET A 238 19.34 6.52 12.54
N LYS A 239 18.73 5.33 12.46
CA LYS A 239 17.84 4.95 11.34
C LYS A 239 16.69 5.94 11.17
N ARG A 240 16.00 6.32 12.27
CA ARG A 240 14.95 7.33 12.23
C ARG A 240 15.46 8.65 11.67
N LYS A 241 16.60 9.13 12.15
CA LYS A 241 17.22 10.38 11.67
C LYS A 241 17.50 10.35 10.17
N MET A 242 18.09 9.27 9.67
CA MET A 242 18.35 9.08 8.25
C MET A 242 17.06 9.05 7.42
N ILE A 243 16.02 8.37 7.91
CA ILE A 243 14.71 8.31 7.23
C ILE A 243 14.09 9.69 7.15
N VAL A 244 14.04 10.43 8.25
CA VAL A 244 13.46 11.77 8.25
C VAL A 244 14.24 12.68 7.29
N TYR A 245 15.58 12.70 7.39
CA TYR A 245 16.41 13.48 6.48
C TYR A 245 16.12 13.13 5.00
N PHE A 246 15.98 11.85 4.69
CA PHE A 246 15.65 11.38 3.34
C PHE A 246 14.27 11.85 2.87
N LEU A 247 13.25 11.85 3.73
CA LEU A 247 11.90 12.26 3.39
C LEU A 247 11.76 13.78 3.19
N GLU A 248 12.54 14.59 3.93
CA GLU A 248 12.50 16.06 3.81
C GLU A 248 13.34 16.59 2.64
N ASN A 249 14.32 15.82 2.16
CA ASN A 249 15.26 16.25 1.11
C ASN A 249 15.02 15.59 -0.26
N ARG A 250 13.82 15.06 -0.49
CA ARG A 250 13.43 14.40 -1.73
C ARG A 250 12.26 15.07 -2.43
#